data_AF-A0A4V3CRZ8-F1
#
_entry.id   AF-A0A4V3CRZ8-F1
#
_cell.length_a   1.000
_cell.length_b   1.000
_cell.length_c   1.000
_cell.angle_alpha   90.00
_cell.angle_beta   90.00
_cell.angle_gamma   90.00
#
_symmetry.space_group_name_H-M   'P 1'
#
loop_
_entity.id
_entity.type
_entity.pdbx_description
1 polymer ?
#
loop_
_entity_poly.entity_id
_entity_poly.type
_entity_poly.pdbx_seq_one_letter_code
_entity_poly.pdbx_strand_id
1 'polypeptide(L)'
;MKKILLLVVGLSLILGLTCNSSVKKPIEKSPNNAAEKMQNFVIKISKFAKKNNPNFIIIPQNGEELAFTKADVSKKINENYLKAIDGFGIEELFYNETYKPNEYRIENLRKLKNQKPVFVSEYVTDDKLIPETIEKNSTEGFISFARNKDNYHYSIIPSKVNNENQDNIEKLNQAKNFLYLINNSNYSSKKEFLTAIANTNYDVVFIDLFFNKAPFSSEEIKSIQTKANGSKRLIIAYMNIGAAEKYRYYWRKHWTINDPSWLKKKYDGYENEVWVEYWNEEWQDIIYGNDDSYTRKIIDAGFDGVYLDNVEAYYFLTND
;
A
#
# COMPACT_ATOMS: atom_id res chain seq x y z
N MET A 1 -41.41 21.95 -15.02
CA MET A 1 -40.05 22.26 -15.54
C MET A 1 -39.03 21.56 -14.64
N LYS A 2 -38.67 20.33 -14.98
CA LYS A 2 -37.65 19.54 -14.27
C LYS A 2 -36.30 19.82 -14.94
N LYS A 3 -35.36 20.41 -14.20
CA LYS A 3 -33.96 20.56 -14.66
C LYS A 3 -33.27 19.20 -14.53
N ILE A 4 -32.98 18.59 -15.67
CA ILE A 4 -32.11 17.42 -15.78
C ILE A 4 -30.68 17.92 -15.55
N LEU A 5 -30.09 17.52 -14.44
CA LEU A 5 -28.68 17.71 -14.15
C LEU A 5 -27.92 16.59 -14.89
N LEU A 6 -27.22 16.95 -15.96
CA LEU A 6 -26.30 16.03 -16.64
C LEU A 6 -25.11 15.74 -15.72
N LEU A 7 -25.19 14.60 -15.03
CA LEU A 7 -24.05 13.99 -14.39
C LEU A 7 -23.19 13.36 -15.50
N VAL A 8 -22.05 13.95 -15.80
CA VAL A 8 -21.04 13.33 -16.68
C VAL A 8 -20.40 12.20 -15.86
N VAL A 9 -21.00 11.01 -15.93
CA VAL A 9 -20.35 9.77 -15.48
C VAL A 9 -19.37 9.39 -16.59
N GLY A 10 -18.09 9.69 -16.38
CA GLY A 10 -17.03 9.11 -17.16
C GLY A 10 -16.93 7.62 -16.83
N LEU A 11 -17.66 6.78 -17.58
CA LEU A 11 -17.37 5.35 -17.65
C LEU A 11 -16.06 5.18 -18.42
N SER A 12 -14.94 5.17 -17.70
CA SER A 12 -13.69 4.62 -18.21
C SER A 12 -13.83 3.09 -18.21
N LEU A 13 -14.17 2.53 -19.38
CA LEU A 13 -13.93 1.11 -19.66
C LEU A 13 -12.41 0.90 -19.60
N ILE A 14 -11.93 0.39 -18.47
CA ILE A 14 -10.56 -0.10 -18.35
C ILE A 14 -10.57 -1.51 -18.95
N LEU A 15 -10.06 -1.62 -20.17
CA LEU A 15 -9.60 -2.89 -20.73
C LEU A 15 -8.52 -3.41 -19.78
N GLY A 16 -8.79 -4.56 -19.15
CA GLY A 16 -7.82 -5.28 -18.34
C GLY A 16 -6.57 -5.58 -19.17
N LEU A 17 -5.53 -4.78 -18.97
CA LEU A 17 -4.19 -5.11 -19.36
C LEU A 17 -3.64 -5.98 -18.23
N THR A 18 -3.73 -7.29 -18.45
CA THR A 18 -3.08 -8.30 -17.63
C THR A 18 -1.59 -7.98 -17.57
N CYS A 19 -1.14 -7.57 -16.38
CA CYS A 19 0.29 -7.44 -16.12
C CYS A 19 0.85 -8.86 -16.10
N ASN A 20 1.40 -9.27 -17.24
CA ASN A 20 1.96 -10.60 -17.43
C ASN A 20 3.20 -10.75 -16.55
N SER A 21 3.00 -11.17 -15.31
CA SER A 21 4.04 -11.55 -14.35
C SER A 21 4.71 -12.84 -14.82
N SER A 22 5.43 -12.75 -15.93
CA SER A 22 6.33 -13.80 -16.38
C SER A 22 7.39 -13.98 -15.29
N VAL A 23 7.59 -15.24 -14.89
CA VAL A 23 8.68 -15.67 -14.03
C VAL A 23 9.99 -15.13 -14.62
N LYS A 24 10.61 -14.15 -13.97
CA LYS A 24 11.88 -13.56 -14.45
C LYS A 24 13.02 -13.91 -13.48
N LYS A 25 14.06 -14.51 -14.07
CA LYS A 25 15.36 -14.96 -13.52
C LYS A 25 16.17 -13.80 -12.88
N PRO A 26 17.29 -14.09 -12.19
CA PRO A 26 18.00 -13.13 -11.35
C PRO A 26 18.35 -11.86 -12.10
N ILE A 27 18.04 -10.72 -11.47
CA ILE A 27 18.20 -9.37 -11.98
C ILE A 27 19.66 -9.13 -12.37
N GLU A 28 19.90 -8.84 -13.66
CA GLU A 28 21.11 -8.14 -14.09
C GLU A 28 21.19 -6.82 -13.32
N LYS A 29 22.35 -6.56 -12.69
CA LYS A 29 22.65 -5.42 -11.80
C LYS A 29 21.86 -4.16 -12.17
N SER A 30 20.90 -3.77 -11.32
CA SER A 30 20.25 -2.46 -11.38
C SER A 30 21.34 -1.38 -11.53
N PRO A 31 21.25 -0.49 -12.52
CA PRO A 31 22.25 0.55 -12.72
C PRO A 31 22.27 1.49 -11.51
N ASN A 32 23.46 1.94 -11.10
CA ASN A 32 23.66 3.10 -10.22
C ASN A 32 22.80 3.13 -8.93
N ASN A 33 23.01 2.18 -8.01
CA ASN A 33 22.56 2.26 -6.61
C ASN A 33 21.06 2.56 -6.37
N ALA A 34 20.18 2.34 -7.35
CA ALA A 34 18.75 2.64 -7.27
C ALA A 34 18.08 1.97 -6.05
N ALA A 35 18.31 0.67 -5.86
CA ALA A 35 17.81 -0.04 -4.68
C ALA A 35 18.29 0.59 -3.36
N GLU A 36 19.57 0.98 -3.26
CA GLU A 36 20.11 1.65 -2.07
C GLU A 36 19.47 3.03 -1.85
N LYS A 37 19.18 3.76 -2.93
CA LYS A 37 18.44 5.03 -2.85
C LYS A 37 17.03 4.83 -2.32
N MET A 38 16.31 3.80 -2.77
CA MET A 38 14.97 3.49 -2.25
C MET A 38 15.03 3.04 -0.78
N GLN A 39 15.99 2.18 -0.42
CA GLN A 39 16.24 1.82 0.98
C GLN A 39 16.45 3.05 1.85
N ASN A 40 17.31 3.98 1.41
CA ASN A 40 17.57 5.22 2.13
C ASN A 40 16.34 6.13 2.19
N PHE A 41 15.54 6.19 1.13
CA PHE A 41 14.32 6.99 1.10
C PHE A 41 13.30 6.51 2.13
N VAL A 42 13.01 5.20 2.17
CA VAL A 42 12.15 4.59 3.20
C VAL A 42 12.70 4.81 4.61
N ILE A 43 14.02 4.66 4.81
CA ILE A 43 14.67 4.94 6.11
C ILE A 43 14.48 6.41 6.52
N LYS A 44 14.59 7.37 5.60
CA LYS A 44 14.41 8.79 5.89
C LYS A 44 12.94 9.12 6.21
N ILE A 45 11.98 8.58 5.46
CA ILE A 45 10.54 8.67 5.77
C ILE A 45 10.27 8.15 7.19
N SER A 46 10.76 6.95 7.50
CA SER A 46 10.63 6.32 8.82
C SER A 46 11.21 7.18 9.93
N LYS A 47 12.43 7.71 9.76
CA LYS A 47 13.06 8.61 10.74
C LYS A 47 12.23 9.88 10.97
N PHE A 48 11.76 10.51 9.91
CA PHE A 48 10.92 11.70 10.01
C PHE A 48 9.61 11.39 10.74
N ALA A 49 8.93 10.31 10.37
CA ALA A 49 7.66 9.93 10.98
C ALA A 49 7.83 9.56 12.46
N LYS A 50 8.82 8.70 12.77
CA LYS A 50 9.10 8.24 14.14
C LYS A 50 9.65 9.32 15.06
N LYS A 51 10.22 10.41 14.52
CA LYS A 51 10.57 11.61 15.30
C LYS A 51 9.32 12.34 15.81
N ASN A 52 8.24 12.35 15.03
CA ASN A 52 6.98 13.01 15.38
C ASN A 52 6.04 12.09 16.17
N ASN A 53 6.02 10.80 15.85
CA ASN A 53 5.28 9.77 16.59
C ASN A 53 6.17 8.50 16.71
N PRO A 54 6.78 8.23 17.88
CA PRO A 54 7.69 7.09 18.05
C PRO A 54 7.10 5.71 17.74
N ASN A 55 5.77 5.56 17.76
CA ASN A 55 5.07 4.31 17.46
C ASN A 55 4.57 4.22 16.01
N PHE A 56 4.87 5.23 15.17
CA PHE A 56 4.36 5.29 13.79
C PHE A 56 4.86 4.12 12.96
N ILE A 57 3.92 3.38 12.37
CA ILE A 57 4.16 2.14 11.63
C ILE A 57 4.55 2.44 10.18
N ILE A 58 5.55 1.74 9.65
CA ILE A 58 5.98 1.84 8.24
C ILE A 58 5.88 0.47 7.55
N ILE A 59 5.08 0.37 6.49
CA ILE A 59 4.87 -0.89 5.75
C ILE A 59 5.09 -0.65 4.25
N PRO A 60 6.25 -1.02 3.66
CA PRO A 60 6.40 -1.05 2.20
C PRO A 60 5.52 -2.14 1.56
N GLN A 61 4.95 -1.82 0.40
CA GLN A 61 4.20 -2.75 -0.45
C GLN A 61 5.09 -3.28 -1.57
N ASN A 62 5.14 -4.61 -1.73
CA ASN A 62 6.06 -5.33 -2.62
C ASN A 62 7.54 -4.99 -2.32
N GLY A 63 8.43 -5.28 -3.28
CA GLY A 63 9.87 -4.98 -3.18
C GLY A 63 10.53 -5.56 -1.93
N GLU A 64 10.12 -6.75 -1.49
CA GLU A 64 10.66 -7.43 -0.29
C GLU A 64 12.18 -7.64 -0.37
N GLU A 65 12.76 -7.61 -1.56
CA GLU A 65 14.20 -7.63 -1.79
C GLU A 65 14.90 -6.46 -1.11
N LEU A 66 14.26 -5.31 -0.95
CA LEU A 66 14.81 -4.15 -0.23
C LEU A 66 15.17 -4.48 1.23
N ALA A 67 14.69 -5.60 1.79
CA ALA A 67 15.14 -6.11 3.07
C ALA A 67 16.59 -6.64 3.06
N PHE A 68 17.22 -6.82 1.90
CA PHE A 68 18.57 -7.33 1.72
C PHE A 68 19.52 -6.25 1.22
N THR A 69 20.82 -6.44 1.47
CA THR A 69 21.86 -5.47 1.09
C THR A 69 21.79 -5.18 -0.42
N LYS A 70 21.52 -3.91 -0.79
CA LYS A 70 21.35 -3.45 -2.19
C LYS A 70 20.24 -4.17 -2.97
N ALA A 71 19.21 -4.65 -2.29
CA ALA A 71 18.15 -5.49 -2.86
C ALA A 71 18.64 -6.81 -3.50
N ASP A 72 19.80 -7.33 -3.06
CA ASP A 72 20.31 -8.62 -3.49
C ASP A 72 20.02 -9.67 -2.42
N VAL A 73 19.06 -10.55 -2.71
CA VAL A 73 18.57 -11.61 -1.80
C VAL A 73 19.59 -12.71 -1.50
N SER A 74 20.72 -12.73 -2.22
CA SER A 74 21.87 -13.58 -1.91
C SER A 74 22.79 -12.97 -0.85
N LYS A 75 22.64 -11.68 -0.56
CA LYS A 75 23.41 -10.96 0.46
C LYS A 75 22.69 -11.01 1.80
N LYS A 76 23.40 -10.55 2.83
CA LYS A 76 22.84 -10.41 4.17
C LYS A 76 21.68 -9.40 4.19
N ILE A 77 20.79 -9.59 5.15
CA ILE A 77 19.72 -8.64 5.51
C ILE A 77 20.32 -7.24 5.74
N ASN A 78 19.65 -6.22 5.20
CA ASN A 78 19.92 -4.82 5.49
C ASN A 78 19.24 -4.44 6.81
N GLU A 79 19.97 -4.57 7.92
CA GLU A 79 19.43 -4.29 9.26
C GLU A 79 18.89 -2.87 9.42
N ASN A 80 19.49 -1.88 8.77
CA ASN A 80 19.05 -0.49 8.87
C ASN A 80 17.67 -0.31 8.23
N TYR A 81 17.45 -0.95 7.08
CA TYR A 81 16.14 -0.97 6.42
C TYR A 81 15.12 -1.73 7.26
N LEU A 82 15.46 -2.92 7.75
CA LEU A 82 14.55 -3.75 8.54
C LEU A 82 14.17 -3.12 9.89
N LYS A 83 15.06 -2.31 10.49
CA LYS A 83 14.76 -1.49 11.67
C LYS A 83 13.83 -0.31 11.36
N ALA A 84 13.86 0.21 10.13
CA ALA A 84 13.03 1.33 9.72
C ALA A 84 11.57 0.93 9.47
N ILE A 85 11.33 -0.30 9.02
CA ILE A 85 9.98 -0.82 8.70
C ILE A 85 9.41 -1.71 9.80
N ASP A 86 8.11 -1.93 9.77
CA ASP A 86 7.36 -2.65 10.81
C ASP A 86 6.62 -3.87 10.26
N GLY A 87 6.41 -3.96 8.95
CA GLY A 87 5.78 -5.08 8.25
C GLY A 87 6.10 -5.06 6.75
N PHE A 88 5.60 -6.05 6.02
CA PHE A 88 5.59 -6.07 4.56
C PHE A 88 4.15 -6.17 4.05
N GLY A 89 3.82 -5.38 3.04
CA GLY A 89 2.64 -5.54 2.22
C GLY A 89 2.99 -6.25 0.92
N ILE A 90 2.16 -7.15 0.42
CA ILE A 90 2.42 -7.93 -0.79
C ILE A 90 1.12 -8.05 -1.57
N GLU A 91 1.16 -7.82 -2.88
CA GLU A 91 0.06 -8.17 -3.76
C GLU A 91 0.38 -9.43 -4.55
N GLU A 92 -0.66 -10.25 -4.74
CA GLU A 92 -0.75 -11.31 -5.75
C GLU A 92 0.40 -12.31 -5.67
N LEU A 93 0.52 -12.97 -4.51
CA LEU A 93 1.62 -13.87 -4.21
C LEU A 93 1.34 -15.29 -4.70
N PHE A 94 0.17 -15.83 -4.35
CA PHE A 94 -0.28 -17.15 -4.79
C PHE A 94 -1.27 -17.06 -5.95
N TYR A 95 -2.11 -16.02 -5.97
CA TYR A 95 -3.16 -15.83 -6.95
C TYR A 95 -3.10 -14.43 -7.58
N ASN A 96 -3.03 -14.42 -8.91
CA ASN A 96 -3.32 -13.27 -9.75
C ASN A 96 -4.34 -13.74 -10.80
N GLU A 97 -5.62 -13.52 -10.51
CA GLU A 97 -6.80 -14.08 -11.18
C GLU A 97 -6.93 -15.61 -11.03
N THR A 98 -5.85 -16.32 -11.27
CA THR A 98 -5.70 -17.78 -11.25
C THR A 98 -4.52 -18.19 -10.36
N TYR A 99 -4.44 -19.46 -9.99
CA TYR A 99 -3.32 -19.99 -9.19
C TYR A 99 -2.01 -19.90 -9.97
N LYS A 100 -1.11 -19.04 -9.51
CA LYS A 100 0.19 -18.76 -10.14
C LYS A 100 1.19 -18.31 -9.08
N PRO A 101 1.66 -19.22 -8.22
CA PRO A 101 2.54 -18.87 -7.12
C PRO A 101 3.84 -18.27 -7.62
N ASN A 102 4.25 -17.16 -7.01
CA ASN A 102 5.55 -16.57 -7.22
C ASN A 102 6.56 -17.14 -6.21
N GLU A 103 7.10 -18.33 -6.51
CA GLU A 103 8.01 -19.06 -5.61
C GLU A 103 9.22 -18.24 -5.17
N TYR A 104 9.78 -17.42 -6.07
CA TYR A 104 10.91 -16.54 -5.73
C TYR A 104 10.55 -15.56 -4.61
N ARG A 105 9.38 -14.90 -4.70
CA ARG A 105 8.89 -13.98 -3.67
C ARG A 105 8.55 -14.72 -2.38
N ILE A 106 7.88 -15.88 -2.48
CA ILE A 106 7.55 -16.73 -1.33
C ILE A 106 8.83 -17.13 -0.57
N GLU A 107 9.87 -17.59 -1.26
CA GLU A 107 11.16 -17.94 -0.65
C GLU A 107 11.83 -16.75 0.04
N ASN A 108 11.75 -15.55 -0.55
CA ASN A 108 12.28 -14.35 0.08
C ASN A 108 11.50 -13.98 1.35
N LEU A 109 10.17 -14.03 1.31
CA LEU A 109 9.31 -13.75 2.46
C LEU A 109 9.48 -14.79 3.58
N ARG A 110 9.74 -16.06 3.25
CA ARG A 110 10.08 -17.10 4.24
C ARG A 110 11.34 -16.76 5.06
N LYS A 111 12.31 -16.05 4.47
CA LYS A 111 13.51 -15.56 5.18
C LYS A 111 13.18 -14.39 6.13
N LEU A 112 12.08 -13.68 5.90
CA LEU A 112 11.73 -12.42 6.57
C LEU A 112 10.58 -12.55 7.58
N LYS A 113 9.70 -13.55 7.45
CA LYS A 113 8.46 -13.68 8.23
C LYS A 113 8.64 -13.73 9.76
N ASN A 114 9.78 -14.24 10.21
CA ASN A 114 10.11 -14.28 11.65
C ASN A 114 10.65 -12.94 12.18
N GLN A 115 10.94 -11.99 11.30
CA GLN A 115 11.44 -10.66 11.65
C GLN A 115 10.31 -9.62 11.64
N LYS A 116 9.38 -9.73 10.69
CA LYS A 116 8.27 -8.77 10.48
C LYS A 116 7.02 -9.51 9.96
N PRO A 117 5.81 -9.08 10.36
CA PRO A 117 4.57 -9.59 9.79
C PRO A 117 4.48 -9.30 8.28
N VAL A 118 3.82 -10.19 7.55
CA VAL A 118 3.61 -10.11 6.10
C VAL A 118 2.11 -10.11 5.83
N PHE A 119 1.62 -9.05 5.20
CA PHE A 119 0.23 -8.84 4.80
C PHE A 119 0.12 -9.07 3.29
N VAL A 120 -0.70 -10.02 2.87
CA VAL A 120 -0.80 -10.45 1.47
C VAL A 120 -2.21 -10.22 0.95
N SER A 121 -2.34 -9.33 -0.03
CA SER A 121 -3.57 -9.09 -0.78
C SER A 121 -3.58 -9.96 -2.03
N GLU A 122 -4.53 -10.85 -2.14
CA GLU A 122 -4.64 -11.81 -3.24
C GLU A 122 -5.80 -11.43 -4.15
N TYR A 123 -5.71 -11.75 -5.44
CA TYR A 123 -6.80 -11.50 -6.38
C TYR A 123 -7.24 -12.80 -7.04
N VAL A 124 -8.51 -13.17 -6.84
CA VAL A 124 -9.15 -14.34 -7.44
C VAL A 124 -10.37 -13.94 -8.26
N THR A 125 -10.64 -14.67 -9.34
CA THR A 125 -11.82 -14.42 -10.19
C THR A 125 -13.04 -15.28 -9.82
N ASP A 126 -12.83 -16.33 -9.02
CA ASP A 126 -13.86 -17.22 -8.47
C ASP A 126 -13.83 -17.18 -6.93
N ASP A 127 -14.94 -16.74 -6.32
CA ASP A 127 -15.12 -16.65 -4.86
C ASP A 127 -14.87 -17.99 -4.15
N LYS A 128 -15.04 -19.12 -4.85
CA LYS A 128 -14.75 -20.45 -4.29
C LYS A 128 -13.27 -20.66 -3.94
N LEU A 129 -12.38 -19.84 -4.49
CA LEU A 129 -10.93 -19.89 -4.22
C LEU A 129 -10.54 -19.08 -2.98
N ILE A 130 -11.43 -18.27 -2.40
CA ILE A 130 -11.14 -17.45 -1.22
C ILE A 130 -10.66 -18.32 -0.02
N PRO A 131 -11.34 -19.42 0.36
CA PRO A 131 -10.87 -20.27 1.45
C PRO A 131 -9.47 -20.84 1.21
N GLU A 132 -9.19 -21.32 -0.01
CA GLU A 132 -7.89 -21.88 -0.38
C GLU A 132 -6.78 -20.82 -0.31
N THR A 133 -7.07 -19.60 -0.77
CA THR A 133 -6.16 -18.46 -0.72
C THR A 133 -5.74 -18.10 0.71
N ILE A 134 -6.70 -18.12 1.63
CA ILE A 134 -6.46 -17.88 3.07
C ILE A 134 -5.60 -19.01 3.66
N GLU A 135 -5.89 -20.27 3.32
CA GLU A 135 -5.16 -21.44 3.81
C GLU A 135 -3.69 -21.44 3.37
N LYS A 136 -3.41 -21.14 2.08
CA LYS A 136 -2.04 -21.08 1.56
C LYS A 136 -1.20 -20.02 2.27
N ASN A 137 -1.75 -18.82 2.42
CA ASN A 137 -1.08 -17.75 3.15
C ASN A 137 -0.89 -18.09 4.63
N SER A 138 -1.90 -18.65 5.30
CA SER A 138 -1.82 -19.03 6.71
C SER A 138 -0.77 -20.13 6.95
N THR A 139 -0.61 -21.06 6.00
CA THR A 139 0.44 -22.10 6.03
C THR A 139 1.85 -21.50 6.01
N GLU A 140 2.03 -20.39 5.29
CA GLU A 140 3.28 -19.64 5.34
C GLU A 140 3.43 -18.75 6.57
N GLY A 141 2.39 -18.56 7.38
CA GLY A 141 2.37 -17.61 8.48
C GLY A 141 2.14 -16.16 8.03
N PHE A 142 1.55 -15.97 6.84
CA PHE A 142 1.17 -14.66 6.31
C PHE A 142 -0.29 -14.34 6.65
N ILE A 143 -0.59 -13.05 6.76
CA ILE A 143 -1.94 -12.54 7.00
C ILE A 143 -2.55 -12.22 5.65
N SER A 144 -3.70 -12.80 5.31
CA SER A 144 -4.29 -12.69 3.96
C SER A 144 -5.54 -11.82 3.90
N PHE A 145 -5.68 -11.07 2.81
CA PHE A 145 -6.89 -10.40 2.37
C PHE A 145 -7.18 -10.83 0.93
N ALA A 146 -8.34 -11.45 0.68
CA ALA A 146 -8.70 -11.89 -0.67
C ALA A 146 -9.66 -10.88 -1.32
N ARG A 147 -9.29 -10.42 -2.52
CA ARG A 147 -10.16 -9.69 -3.44
C ARG A 147 -10.79 -10.66 -4.42
N ASN A 148 -12.07 -10.45 -4.73
CA ASN A 148 -12.71 -11.08 -5.87
C ASN A 148 -12.80 -10.12 -7.07
N LYS A 149 -13.35 -10.59 -8.19
CA LYS A 149 -13.53 -9.81 -9.43
C LYS A 149 -14.23 -8.45 -9.22
N ASP A 150 -15.13 -8.36 -8.24
CA ASP A 150 -15.89 -7.13 -7.97
C ASP A 150 -15.11 -6.16 -7.07
N ASN A 151 -14.07 -6.63 -6.39
CA ASN A 151 -13.22 -5.86 -5.47
C ASN A 151 -11.78 -5.70 -5.97
N TYR A 152 -11.53 -5.74 -7.28
CA TYR A 152 -10.18 -5.57 -7.83
C TYR A 152 -9.55 -4.24 -7.37
N HIS A 153 -10.33 -3.16 -7.33
CA HIS A 153 -9.87 -1.82 -6.97
C HIS A 153 -10.04 -1.47 -5.48
N TYR A 154 -10.12 -2.44 -4.56
CA TYR A 154 -10.18 -2.18 -3.12
C TYR A 154 -11.30 -1.22 -2.69
N SER A 155 -12.51 -1.43 -3.21
CA SER A 155 -13.68 -0.58 -2.96
C SER A 155 -14.79 -1.25 -2.15
N ILE A 156 -14.61 -2.53 -1.80
CA ILE A 156 -15.60 -3.35 -1.11
C ILE A 156 -15.01 -3.89 0.19
N ILE A 157 -15.80 -3.79 1.26
CA ILE A 157 -15.57 -4.50 2.52
C ILE A 157 -16.17 -5.91 2.39
N PRO A 158 -15.38 -6.98 2.50
CA PRO A 158 -15.91 -8.34 2.51
C PRO A 158 -16.93 -8.56 3.63
N SER A 159 -17.96 -9.35 3.37
CA SER A 159 -19.00 -9.67 4.37
C SER A 159 -18.49 -10.54 5.53
N LYS A 160 -17.33 -11.18 5.36
CA LYS A 160 -16.70 -12.05 6.35
C LYS A 160 -15.29 -11.56 6.67
N VAL A 161 -15.01 -11.41 7.97
CA VAL A 161 -13.66 -11.19 8.49
C VAL A 161 -13.01 -12.54 8.75
N ASN A 162 -11.92 -12.84 8.04
CA ASN A 162 -11.13 -14.05 8.31
C ASN A 162 -10.31 -13.84 9.59
N ASN A 163 -10.15 -14.89 10.42
CA ASN A 163 -9.39 -14.80 11.68
C ASN A 163 -9.83 -13.63 12.60
N GLU A 164 -11.14 -13.36 12.64
CA GLU A 164 -11.73 -12.37 13.53
C GLU A 164 -11.42 -12.70 15.00
N ASN A 165 -11.12 -11.68 15.79
CA ASN A 165 -10.75 -11.83 17.20
C ASN A 165 -11.12 -10.59 18.02
N GLN A 166 -11.11 -10.76 19.35
CA GLN A 166 -11.43 -9.72 20.32
C GLN A 166 -10.18 -9.05 20.93
N ASP A 167 -8.98 -9.35 20.41
CA ASP A 167 -7.74 -8.83 20.97
C ASP A 167 -7.62 -7.33 20.68
N ASN A 168 -7.02 -6.59 21.62
CA ASN A 168 -6.55 -5.23 21.35
C ASN A 168 -5.26 -5.29 20.53
N ILE A 169 -5.22 -4.56 19.42
CA ILE A 169 -4.07 -4.50 18.52
C ILE A 169 -3.34 -3.18 18.77
N GLU A 170 -2.24 -3.25 19.53
CA GLU A 170 -1.38 -2.10 19.87
C GLU A 170 -0.10 -2.10 19.01
N LYS A 171 0.27 -3.26 18.45
CA LYS A 171 1.45 -3.47 17.61
C LYS A 171 1.09 -4.29 16.38
N LEU A 172 1.74 -3.99 15.26
CA LEU A 172 1.45 -4.63 13.98
C LEU A 172 1.58 -6.17 13.99
N ASN A 173 2.51 -6.71 14.78
CA ASN A 173 2.73 -8.16 14.89
C ASN A 173 1.64 -8.92 15.69
N GLN A 174 0.66 -8.21 16.25
CA GLN A 174 -0.50 -8.81 16.92
C GLN A 174 -1.66 -9.07 15.96
N ALA A 175 -1.62 -8.46 14.76
CA ALA A 175 -2.69 -8.59 13.79
C ALA A 175 -2.84 -10.03 13.28
N LYS A 176 -4.09 -10.44 13.10
CA LYS A 176 -4.48 -11.75 12.55
C LYS A 176 -5.28 -11.62 11.26
N ASN A 177 -5.73 -10.41 10.94
CA ASN A 177 -6.50 -10.07 9.75
C ASN A 177 -6.31 -8.59 9.38
N PHE A 178 -6.68 -8.21 8.16
CA PHE A 178 -6.67 -6.80 7.76
C PHE A 178 -7.70 -6.51 6.68
N LEU A 179 -8.07 -5.24 6.55
CA LEU A 179 -8.89 -4.71 5.48
C LEU A 179 -8.04 -3.78 4.61
N TYR A 180 -8.10 -3.97 3.29
CA TYR A 180 -7.51 -3.05 2.33
C TYR A 180 -8.62 -2.35 1.53
N LEU A 181 -8.83 -1.06 1.79
CA LEU A 181 -9.96 -0.27 1.29
C LEU A 181 -9.53 1.17 0.93
N ILE A 182 -8.69 1.30 -0.10
CA ILE A 182 -8.18 2.61 -0.54
C ILE A 182 -9.11 3.33 -1.52
N ASN A 183 -10.06 2.63 -2.13
CA ASN A 183 -11.02 3.25 -3.03
C ASN A 183 -12.36 3.48 -2.33
N ASN A 184 -12.66 4.74 -2.03
CA ASN A 184 -13.90 5.14 -1.36
C ASN A 184 -15.05 5.51 -2.31
N SER A 185 -14.96 5.21 -3.62
CA SER A 185 -15.97 5.59 -4.62
C SER A 185 -17.37 5.01 -4.40
N ASN A 186 -17.48 3.91 -3.64
CA ASN A 186 -18.76 3.27 -3.33
C ASN A 186 -19.55 3.99 -2.22
N TYR A 187 -18.99 5.04 -1.63
CA TYR A 187 -19.57 5.75 -0.49
C TYR A 187 -19.90 7.18 -0.88
N SER A 188 -21.04 7.68 -0.40
CA SER A 188 -21.50 9.04 -0.72
C SER A 188 -20.88 10.11 0.16
N SER A 189 -20.35 9.72 1.33
CA SER A 189 -19.77 10.66 2.31
C SER A 189 -18.71 10.00 3.19
N LYS A 190 -17.83 10.82 3.79
CA LYS A 190 -16.90 10.40 4.84
C LYS A 190 -17.59 9.64 5.96
N LYS A 191 -18.72 10.15 6.44
CA LYS A 191 -19.48 9.54 7.54
C LYS A 191 -19.91 8.12 7.20
N GLU A 192 -20.44 7.90 6.00
CA GLU A 192 -20.87 6.58 5.55
C GLU A 192 -19.67 5.61 5.47
N PHE A 193 -18.57 6.06 4.87
CA PHE A 193 -17.34 5.29 4.74
C PHE A 193 -16.75 4.88 6.11
N LEU A 194 -16.58 5.84 7.01
CA LEU A 194 -16.04 5.60 8.35
C LEU A 194 -16.98 4.74 9.20
N THR A 195 -18.30 4.92 9.08
CA THR A 195 -19.28 4.06 9.78
C THR A 195 -19.18 2.62 9.27
N ALA A 196 -19.03 2.41 7.96
CA ALA A 196 -18.88 1.07 7.40
C ALA A 196 -17.62 0.39 7.94
N ILE A 197 -16.50 1.11 8.06
CA ILE A 197 -15.27 0.58 8.67
C ILE A 197 -15.47 0.28 10.16
N ALA A 198 -16.05 1.21 10.93
CA ALA A 198 -16.29 1.05 12.36
C ALA A 198 -17.15 -0.18 12.70
N ASN A 199 -18.05 -0.58 11.79
CA ASN A 199 -18.93 -1.74 11.93
C ASN A 199 -18.26 -3.09 11.61
N THR A 200 -16.95 -3.13 11.36
CA THR A 200 -16.19 -4.37 11.15
C THR A 200 -15.38 -4.75 12.38
N ASN A 201 -14.70 -5.90 12.36
CA ASN A 201 -13.75 -6.33 13.40
C ASN A 201 -12.34 -6.58 12.87
N TYR A 202 -11.91 -5.79 11.87
CA TYR A 202 -10.55 -5.89 11.34
C TYR A 202 -9.49 -5.35 12.33
N ASP A 203 -8.34 -6.03 12.40
CA ASP A 203 -7.21 -5.68 13.29
C ASP A 203 -6.40 -4.51 12.75
N VAL A 204 -6.24 -4.47 11.43
CA VAL A 204 -5.52 -3.42 10.71
C VAL A 204 -6.37 -3.00 9.51
N VAL A 205 -6.48 -1.69 9.28
CA VAL A 205 -7.26 -1.13 8.18
C VAL A 205 -6.37 -0.19 7.37
N PHE A 206 -6.18 -0.53 6.10
CA PHE A 206 -5.47 0.30 5.12
C PHE A 206 -6.49 1.12 4.34
N ILE A 207 -6.42 2.45 4.44
CA ILE A 207 -7.27 3.38 3.71
C ILE A 207 -6.43 4.53 3.15
N ASP A 208 -6.98 5.28 2.21
CA ASP A 208 -6.38 6.52 1.75
C ASP A 208 -6.49 7.62 2.83
N LEU A 209 -5.54 8.58 2.85
CA LEU A 209 -5.66 9.80 3.67
C LEU A 209 -6.90 10.63 3.28
N PHE A 210 -7.31 10.55 2.01
CA PHE A 210 -8.34 11.39 1.43
C PHE A 210 -9.62 10.61 1.16
N PHE A 211 -10.74 11.19 1.57
CA PHE A 211 -12.03 10.88 0.97
C PHE A 211 -12.25 11.80 -0.23
N ASN A 212 -12.24 11.24 -1.43
CA ASN A 212 -12.07 11.99 -2.67
C ASN A 212 -10.83 12.92 -2.61
N LYS A 213 -11.03 14.24 -2.39
CA LYS A 213 -9.96 15.24 -2.32
C LYS A 213 -9.75 15.82 -0.92
N ALA A 214 -10.59 15.46 0.04
CA ALA A 214 -10.56 16.04 1.37
C ALA A 214 -9.87 15.07 2.35
N PRO A 215 -8.78 15.50 3.02
CA PRO A 215 -8.11 14.65 3.99
C PRO A 215 -9.03 14.37 5.18
N PHE A 216 -8.92 13.19 5.78
CA PHE A 216 -9.57 12.91 7.06
C PHE A 216 -8.97 13.76 8.20
N SER A 217 -9.80 14.13 9.18
CA SER A 217 -9.32 14.79 10.41
C SER A 217 -8.86 13.78 11.46
N SER A 218 -8.17 14.26 12.49
CA SER A 218 -7.77 13.44 13.64
C SER A 218 -8.96 12.79 14.35
N GLU A 219 -10.07 13.52 14.50
CA GLU A 219 -11.30 12.99 15.10
C GLU A 219 -11.93 11.91 14.23
N GLU A 220 -11.91 12.07 12.90
CA GLU A 220 -12.43 11.09 11.95
C GLU A 220 -11.64 9.79 12.01
N ILE A 221 -10.30 9.85 12.00
CA ILE A 221 -9.46 8.66 12.12
C ILE A 221 -9.60 8.01 13.50
N LYS A 222 -9.60 8.81 14.57
CA LYS A 222 -9.81 8.31 15.93
C LYS A 222 -11.15 7.57 16.09
N SER A 223 -12.19 7.99 15.37
CA SER A 223 -13.50 7.35 15.43
C SER A 223 -13.54 5.90 14.94
N ILE A 224 -12.54 5.50 14.13
CA ILE A 224 -12.45 4.14 13.56
C ILE A 224 -11.30 3.30 14.15
N GLN A 225 -10.54 3.82 15.12
CA GLN A 225 -9.49 3.06 15.83
C GLN A 225 -10.03 2.02 16.83
N THR A 226 -11.35 1.96 17.00
CA THR A 226 -12.04 0.94 17.79
C THR A 226 -12.84 0.03 16.86
N LYS A 227 -12.71 -1.28 17.06
CA LYS A 227 -13.49 -2.30 16.36
C LYS A 227 -14.94 -2.28 16.81
N ALA A 228 -15.84 -2.87 16.01
CA ALA A 228 -17.25 -3.00 16.38
C ALA A 228 -17.46 -3.73 17.72
N ASN A 229 -16.58 -4.67 18.05
CA ASN A 229 -16.58 -5.38 19.32
C ASN A 229 -15.97 -4.61 20.50
N GLY A 230 -15.51 -3.37 20.29
CA GLY A 230 -14.94 -2.49 21.32
C GLY A 230 -13.43 -2.62 21.54
N SER A 231 -12.75 -3.59 20.91
CA SER A 231 -11.29 -3.69 21.02
C SER A 231 -10.58 -2.72 20.06
N LYS A 232 -9.29 -2.45 20.28
CA LYS A 232 -8.49 -1.53 19.45
C LYS A 232 -8.01 -2.16 18.14
N ARG A 233 -7.91 -1.33 17.10
CA ARG A 233 -7.29 -1.66 15.81
C ARG A 233 -6.30 -0.57 15.39
N LEU A 234 -5.51 -0.85 14.36
CA LEU A 234 -4.57 0.09 13.75
C LEU A 234 -5.12 0.61 12.42
N ILE A 235 -4.99 1.92 12.17
CA ILE A 235 -5.38 2.58 10.91
C ILE A 235 -4.14 3.10 10.20
N ILE A 236 -3.89 2.62 8.98
CA ILE A 236 -2.68 2.89 8.22
C ILE A 236 -3.05 3.59 6.91
N ALA A 237 -2.38 4.71 6.60
CA ALA A 237 -2.65 5.48 5.38
C ALA A 237 -1.88 4.91 4.19
N TYR A 238 -2.52 4.78 3.04
CA TYR A 238 -1.85 4.56 1.76
C TYR A 238 -1.08 5.80 1.32
N MET A 239 0.14 5.61 0.82
CA MET A 239 0.94 6.66 0.21
C MET A 239 1.88 6.09 -0.86
N ASN A 240 1.67 6.52 -2.10
CA ASN A 240 2.57 6.19 -3.21
C ASN A 240 3.85 7.04 -3.14
N ILE A 241 5.01 6.39 -3.04
CA ILE A 241 6.31 7.09 -2.93
C ILE A 241 7.18 6.94 -4.18
N GLY A 242 6.85 5.99 -5.06
CA GLY A 242 7.60 5.70 -6.29
C GLY A 242 6.96 6.26 -7.56
N ALA A 243 5.72 6.73 -7.50
CA ALA A 243 5.02 7.35 -8.61
C ALA A 243 4.18 8.56 -8.14
N ALA A 244 4.02 9.52 -9.04
CA ALA A 244 3.14 10.66 -8.86
C ALA A 244 1.75 10.34 -9.40
N GLU A 245 0.74 10.58 -8.58
CA GLU A 245 -0.67 10.37 -8.90
C GLU A 245 -1.33 11.70 -9.30
N LYS A 246 -1.86 11.78 -10.51
CA LYS A 246 -2.35 13.02 -11.14
C LYS A 246 -3.51 13.71 -10.42
N TYR A 247 -4.16 12.99 -9.51
CA TYR A 247 -5.33 13.46 -8.75
C TYR A 247 -4.98 13.96 -7.34
N ARG A 248 -3.72 13.85 -6.90
CA ARG A 248 -3.27 14.31 -5.58
C ARG A 248 -3.10 15.83 -5.51
N TYR A 249 -3.12 16.35 -4.29
CA TYR A 249 -3.01 17.77 -3.99
C TYR A 249 -1.72 18.42 -4.51
N TYR A 250 -0.62 17.66 -4.60
CA TYR A 250 0.67 18.15 -5.07
C TYR A 250 0.73 18.28 -6.61
N TRP A 251 -0.15 17.59 -7.34
CA TRP A 251 -0.08 17.54 -8.80
C TRP A 251 -0.40 18.90 -9.41
N ARG A 252 0.45 19.36 -10.33
CA ARG A 252 0.21 20.59 -11.09
C ARG A 252 -0.26 20.26 -12.49
N LYS A 253 -1.34 20.91 -12.93
CA LYS A 253 -2.00 20.65 -14.23
C LYS A 253 -1.10 20.77 -15.47
N HIS A 254 -0.02 21.56 -15.38
CA HIS A 254 0.93 21.77 -16.48
C HIS A 254 2.07 20.74 -16.50
N TRP A 255 2.18 19.87 -15.49
CA TRP A 255 3.23 18.87 -15.46
C TRP A 255 3.09 17.87 -16.61
N THR A 256 4.22 17.59 -17.25
CA THR A 256 4.37 16.61 -18.33
C THR A 256 5.59 15.76 -18.08
N ILE A 257 5.75 14.63 -18.77
CA ILE A 257 6.94 13.80 -18.59
C ILE A 257 8.20 14.64 -18.88
N ASN A 258 9.17 14.57 -17.97
CA ASN A 258 10.39 15.35 -17.84
C ASN A 258 10.23 16.83 -17.43
N ASP A 259 9.02 17.26 -17.10
CA ASP A 259 8.73 18.58 -16.51
C ASP A 259 7.64 18.48 -15.41
N PRO A 260 8.04 18.38 -14.13
CA PRO A 260 9.37 18.62 -13.58
C PRO A 260 10.34 17.50 -13.92
N SER A 261 11.65 17.79 -13.82
CA SER A 261 12.70 16.87 -14.27
C SER A 261 12.65 15.49 -13.62
N TRP A 262 12.07 15.38 -12.41
CA TRP A 262 11.89 14.12 -11.69
C TRP A 262 10.66 13.30 -12.14
N LEU A 263 9.81 13.79 -13.03
CA LEU A 263 8.63 13.07 -13.53
C LEU A 263 9.01 12.28 -14.80
N LYS A 264 9.35 10.99 -14.70
CA LYS A 264 10.24 10.33 -15.71
C LYS A 264 9.57 9.46 -16.75
N LYS A 265 8.77 8.49 -16.33
CA LYS A 265 8.28 7.41 -17.21
C LYS A 265 6.79 7.21 -16.97
N LYS A 266 6.03 6.96 -18.04
CA LYS A 266 4.63 6.58 -17.92
C LYS A 266 4.52 5.33 -17.03
N TYR A 267 3.52 5.30 -16.16
CA TYR A 267 3.22 4.10 -15.39
C TYR A 267 2.33 3.16 -16.23
N ASP A 268 2.72 1.89 -16.36
CA ASP A 268 2.06 0.96 -17.28
C ASP A 268 0.70 0.47 -16.77
N GLY A 269 0.54 0.32 -15.45
CA GLY A 269 -0.69 -0.23 -14.85
C GLY A 269 -1.87 0.76 -14.71
N TYR A 270 -1.59 2.05 -14.58
CA TYR A 270 -2.56 3.10 -14.27
C TYR A 270 -2.21 4.39 -15.02
N GLU A 271 -3.10 4.85 -15.91
CA GLU A 271 -2.88 6.03 -16.76
C GLU A 271 -2.71 7.35 -15.97
N ASN A 272 -3.21 7.36 -14.73
CA ASN A 272 -3.16 8.51 -13.83
C ASN A 272 -1.93 8.50 -12.92
N GLU A 273 -0.98 7.60 -13.17
CA GLU A 273 0.29 7.53 -12.49
C GLU A 273 1.46 7.75 -13.44
N VAL A 274 2.56 8.27 -12.89
CA VAL A 274 3.81 8.50 -13.61
C VAL A 274 4.96 8.18 -12.67
N TRP A 275 5.87 7.30 -13.08
CA TRP A 275 7.08 6.97 -12.33
C TRP A 275 7.92 8.22 -12.08
N VAL A 276 8.39 8.39 -10.84
CA VAL A 276 9.19 9.54 -10.44
C VAL A 276 10.58 9.15 -10.00
N GLU A 277 11.54 10.02 -10.29
CA GLU A 277 12.88 9.98 -9.74
C GLU A 277 12.83 10.13 -8.22
N TYR A 278 12.53 9.05 -7.50
CA TYR A 278 12.23 9.06 -6.06
C TYR A 278 13.41 9.51 -5.17
N TRP A 279 14.61 9.61 -5.74
CA TRP A 279 15.78 10.16 -5.07
C TRP A 279 15.95 11.68 -5.25
N ASN A 280 15.11 12.32 -6.08
CA ASN A 280 15.13 13.75 -6.31
C ASN A 280 14.59 14.50 -5.08
N GLU A 281 15.28 15.57 -4.68
CA GLU A 281 14.96 16.32 -3.45
C GLU A 281 13.58 16.98 -3.50
N GLU A 282 13.16 17.53 -4.64
CA GLU A 282 11.83 18.16 -4.75
C GLU A 282 10.69 17.14 -4.57
N TRP A 283 10.87 15.93 -5.11
CA TRP A 283 9.93 14.84 -4.86
C TRP A 283 9.95 14.40 -3.40
N GLN A 284 11.15 14.27 -2.81
CA GLN A 284 11.30 13.90 -1.41
C GLN A 284 10.64 14.92 -0.47
N ASP A 285 10.72 16.22 -0.77
CA ASP A 285 10.08 17.29 0.00
C ASP A 285 8.54 17.23 -0.06
N ILE A 286 7.97 16.76 -1.17
CA ILE A 286 6.53 16.47 -1.27
C ILE A 286 6.17 15.32 -0.31
N ILE A 287 7.03 14.31 -0.19
CA ILE A 287 6.73 13.08 0.56
C ILE A 287 7.01 13.20 2.06
N TYR A 288 8.13 13.79 2.49
CA TYR A 288 8.50 13.89 3.91
C TYR A 288 9.39 15.11 4.22
N GLY A 289 9.70 15.33 5.51
CA GLY A 289 10.80 16.20 5.92
C GLY A 289 10.41 17.62 6.33
N ASN A 290 9.18 18.03 6.05
CA ASN A 290 8.66 19.35 6.39
C ASN A 290 7.18 19.31 6.79
N ASP A 291 6.64 20.44 7.23
CA ASP A 291 5.27 20.53 7.77
C ASP A 291 4.18 20.38 6.69
N ASP A 292 4.53 20.62 5.42
CA ASP A 292 3.60 20.51 4.30
C ASP A 292 3.60 19.13 3.63
N SER A 293 4.59 18.31 3.95
CA SER A 293 4.83 17.00 3.32
C SER A 293 3.70 16.00 3.55
N TYR A 294 3.54 15.05 2.63
CA TYR A 294 2.48 14.04 2.70
C TYR A 294 2.57 13.22 4.00
N THR A 295 3.77 12.79 4.39
CA THR A 295 3.99 12.07 5.66
C THR A 295 3.52 12.91 6.86
N ARG A 296 3.76 14.23 6.87
CA ARG A 296 3.25 15.09 7.94
C ARG A 296 1.73 15.14 7.97
N LYS A 297 1.08 15.27 6.81
CA LYS A 297 -0.40 15.28 6.72
C LYS A 297 -1.01 13.99 7.28
N ILE A 298 -0.38 12.84 7.05
CA ILE A 298 -0.81 11.54 7.59
C ILE A 298 -0.68 11.51 9.12
N ILE A 299 0.45 11.99 9.65
CA ILE A 299 0.70 12.05 11.10
C ILE A 299 -0.30 12.99 11.79
N ASP A 300 -0.52 14.18 11.22
CA ASP A 300 -1.45 15.18 11.77
C ASP A 300 -2.91 14.70 11.74
N ALA A 301 -3.27 13.89 10.75
CA ALA A 301 -4.58 13.23 10.68
C ALA A 301 -4.73 12.08 11.70
N GLY A 302 -3.70 11.74 12.48
CA GLY A 302 -3.79 10.76 13.57
C GLY A 302 -3.76 9.30 13.12
N PHE A 303 -3.27 9.00 11.92
CA PHE A 303 -3.02 7.62 11.50
C PHE A 303 -1.92 6.95 12.33
N ASP A 304 -2.05 5.65 12.55
CA ASP A 304 -1.07 4.84 13.29
C ASP A 304 0.17 4.53 12.45
N GLY A 305 0.10 4.69 11.13
CA GLY A 305 1.21 4.46 10.22
C GLY A 305 0.91 4.76 8.77
N VAL A 306 1.85 4.35 7.92
CA VAL A 306 1.78 4.48 6.47
C VAL A 306 2.14 3.18 5.74
N TYR A 307 1.40 2.90 4.67
CA TYR A 307 1.59 1.82 3.71
C TYR A 307 2.19 2.43 2.44
N LEU A 308 3.47 2.15 2.18
CA LEU A 308 4.29 2.79 1.15
C LEU A 308 4.21 2.01 -0.14
N ASP A 309 3.47 2.53 -1.11
CA ASP A 309 3.33 1.92 -2.42
C ASP A 309 4.44 2.31 -3.39
N ASN A 310 4.65 1.46 -4.40
CA ASN A 310 5.60 1.64 -5.49
C ASN A 310 7.07 1.76 -5.04
N VAL A 311 7.45 1.09 -3.95
CA VAL A 311 8.86 0.98 -3.59
C VAL A 311 9.66 0.27 -4.69
N GLU A 312 9.02 -0.55 -5.53
CA GLU A 312 9.61 -1.20 -6.71
C GLU A 312 10.01 -0.22 -7.84
N ALA A 313 9.77 1.09 -7.69
CA ALA A 313 10.28 2.10 -8.63
C ALA A 313 11.80 1.98 -8.84
N TYR A 314 12.57 1.44 -7.89
CA TYR A 314 14.01 1.18 -8.11
C TYR A 314 14.29 0.19 -9.24
N TYR A 315 13.31 -0.66 -9.57
CA TYR A 315 13.39 -1.64 -10.64
C TYR A 315 12.75 -1.10 -11.93
N PHE A 316 11.50 -0.62 -11.85
CA PHE A 316 10.72 -0.22 -13.04
C PHE A 316 11.18 1.07 -13.71
N LEU A 317 11.87 1.93 -12.96
CA LEU A 317 12.38 3.19 -13.49
C LEU A 317 13.74 3.01 -14.16
N THR A 318 14.49 1.98 -13.79
CA THR A 318 15.83 1.71 -14.34
C THR A 318 15.86 0.62 -15.41
N ASN A 319 14.76 -0.12 -15.58
CA ASN A 319 14.64 -1.20 -16.55
C ASN A 319 13.41 -0.93 -17.42
N ASP A 320 13.51 -1.30 -18.70
CA ASP A 320 12.44 -1.07 -19.67
C ASP A 320 11.26 -2.04 -19.52
#